data_AF-A0A7C2KH24-F1
#
_entry.id   AF-A0A7C2KH24-F1
#
_cell.length_a   1.000
_cell.length_b   1.000
_cell.length_c   1.000
_cell.angle_alpha   90.00
_cell.angle_beta   90.00
_cell.angle_gamma   90.00
#
_symmetry.space_group_name_H-M   'P 1'
#
loop_
_entity.id
_entity.type
_entity.pdbx_description
1 polymer ?
#
loop_
_entity_poly.entity_id
_entity_poly.type
_entity_poly.pdbx_seq_one_letter_code
_entity_poly.pdbx_strand_id
1 'polypeptide(L)' 'VYYQLEDFDKALEFIEKAYNKEPNDPVILDHLGDVYYKKRMLDKALEKWQKSLAADPDREDLAGKIEGAREEIEQQKN' A
#
# COMPACT_ATOMS: atom_id res chain seq x y z
N VAL A 1 -21.41 -2.10 2.49
CA VAL A 1 -19.93 -2.02 2.33
C VAL A 1 -19.42 -0.58 2.13
N TYR A 2 -20.29 0.44 2.03
CA TYR A 2 -19.87 1.84 1.80
C TYR A 2 -19.06 2.49 2.94
N TYR A 3 -19.34 2.15 4.20
CA TYR A 3 -18.70 2.78 5.36
C TYR A 3 -17.17 2.57 5.39
N GLN A 4 -16.71 1.35 5.11
CA GLN A 4 -15.26 1.07 5.10
C GLN A 4 -14.54 1.80 3.95
N LEU A 5 -15.19 1.95 2.80
CA LEU A 5 -14.63 2.72 1.67
C LEU A 5 -14.50 4.20 2.02
N GLU A 6 -15.49 4.80 2.70
CA GLU A 6 -15.43 6.18 3.17
C GLU A 6 -14.29 6.38 4.19
N ASP A 7 -14.04 5.39 5.06
CA ASP A 7 -12.92 5.43 5.99
C ASP A 7 -11.57 5.32 5.28
N PHE A 8 -11.46 4.51 4.21
CA PHE A 8 -10.24 4.41 3.41
C PHE A 8 -9.96 5.67 2.59
N ASP A 9 -10.99 6.39 2.14
CA ASP A 9 -10.84 7.69 1.47
C ASP A 9 -10.25 8.73 2.42
N LYS A 10 -10.76 8.81 3.66
CA LYS A 10 -10.19 9.68 4.70
C LYS A 10 -8.79 9.25 5.10
N ALA A 11 -8.56 7.95 5.28
CA ALA A 11 -7.23 7.42 5.57
C ALA A 11 -6.22 7.80 4.48
N LEU A 12 -6.62 7.68 3.21
CA LEU A 12 -5.80 8.09 2.08
C LEU A 12 -5.43 9.57 2.16
N GLU A 13 -6.39 10.46 2.44
CA GLU A 13 -6.13 11.91 2.56
C GLU A 13 -5.10 12.22 3.66
N PHE A 14 -5.22 11.58 4.84
CA PHE A 14 -4.28 11.78 5.93
C PHE A 14 -2.89 11.25 5.61
N ILE A 15 -2.82 10.04 5.04
CA ILE A 15 -1.54 9.41 4.72
C ILE A 15 -0.87 10.13 3.55
N GLU A 16 -1.60 10.64 2.55
CA GLU A 16 -1.02 11.46 1.48
C GLU A 16 -0.41 12.77 2.00
N LYS A 17 -1.05 13.41 2.98
CA LYS A 17 -0.46 14.58 3.66
C LYS A 17 0.83 14.21 4.41
N ALA A 18 0.87 13.05 5.05
CA ALA A 18 2.08 12.56 5.71
C ALA A 18 3.19 12.26 4.68
N TYR A 19 2.83 11.56 3.59
CA TYR A 19 3.72 11.25 2.47
C TYR A 19 4.32 12.49 1.82
N ASN A 20 3.54 13.57 1.68
CA ASN A 20 4.06 14.82 1.13
C ASN A 20 5.11 15.49 2.03
N LYS A 21 5.11 15.21 3.34
CA LYS A 21 6.13 15.69 4.28
C LYS A 21 7.34 14.76 4.32
N GLU A 22 7.09 13.46 4.31
CA GLU A 22 8.09 12.42 4.49
C GLU A 22 7.91 11.29 3.45
N PRO A 23 8.30 11.54 2.18
CA PRO A 23 7.97 10.64 1.06
C PRO A 23 8.78 9.34 1.03
N ASN A 24 9.82 9.24 1.88
CA ASN A 24 10.71 8.10 1.96
C ASN A 24 10.58 7.37 3.30
N ASP A 25 9.63 7.76 4.16
CA ASP A 25 9.39 7.04 5.40
C ASP A 25 8.77 5.67 5.09
N PRO A 26 9.42 4.56 5.52
CA PRO A 26 8.95 3.22 5.21
C PRO A 26 7.58 2.92 5.84
N VAL A 27 7.28 3.47 7.02
CA VAL A 27 5.98 3.25 7.68
C VAL A 27 4.86 3.93 6.90
N ILE A 28 5.07 5.16 6.42
CA ILE A 28 4.09 5.87 5.58
C ILE A 28 3.89 5.13 4.25
N LEU A 29 4.96 4.66 3.62
CA LEU A 29 4.89 3.90 2.37
C LEU A 29 4.12 2.57 2.55
N ASP A 30 4.34 1.86 3.65
CA ASP A 30 3.58 0.65 4.00
C ASP A 30 2.09 0.93 4.17
N HIS A 31 1.73 1.94 4.96
CA HIS A 31 0.34 2.32 5.17
C HIS A 31 -0.36 2.80 3.89
N LEU A 32 0.34 3.51 2.99
CA LEU A 32 -0.18 3.82 1.66
C LEU A 32 -0.48 2.54 0.88
N GLY A 33 0.42 1.56 0.93
CA GLY A 33 0.24 0.26 0.29
C GLY A 33 -1.02 -0.45 0.79
N ASP A 34 -1.21 -0.50 2.11
CA ASP A 34 -2.39 -1.10 2.75
C ASP A 34 -3.69 -0.42 2.31
N VAL A 35 -3.72 0.92 2.28
CA VAL A 35 -4.91 1.67 1.85
C VAL A 35 -5.20 1.43 0.36
N TYR A 36 -4.19 1.46 -0.50
CA TYR A 36 -4.38 1.15 -1.93
C TYR A 36 -4.88 -0.27 -2.14
N TYR A 37 -4.38 -1.24 -1.38
CA TYR A 37 -4.82 -2.62 -1.44
C TYR A 37 -6.29 -2.76 -1.02
N LYS A 38 -6.71 -2.13 0.08
CA LYS A 38 -8.12 -2.12 0.52
C LYS A 38 -9.05 -1.46 -0.48
N LYS A 39 -8.55 -0.51 -1.26
CA LYS A 39 -9.28 0.15 -2.36
C LYS A 39 -9.22 -0.62 -3.69
N ARG A 40 -8.69 -1.85 -3.69
CA ARG A 40 -8.50 -2.72 -4.88
C ARG A 40 -7.60 -2.10 -5.97
N MET A 41 -6.75 -1.16 -5.59
CA MET A 41 -5.75 -0.55 -6.47
C MET A 41 -4.42 -1.31 -6.32
N LEU A 42 -4.41 -2.57 -6.76
CA LEU A 42 -3.32 -3.51 -6.46
C LEU A 42 -1.96 -3.06 -7.01
N ASP A 43 -1.90 -2.50 -8.21
CA ASP A 43 -0.64 -2.00 -8.79
C ASP A 43 -0.02 -0.90 -7.92
N LYS A 44 -0.85 0.01 -7.39
CA LYS A 44 -0.40 1.08 -6.50
C LYS A 44 0.04 0.54 -5.15
N ALA A 45 -0.67 -0.45 -4.62
CA ALA A 45 -0.30 -1.11 -3.37
C ALA A 45 1.09 -1.74 -3.49
N LEU A 46 1.30 -2.52 -4.56
CA LEU A 46 2.55 -3.18 -4.88
C LEU A 46 3.71 -2.18 -5.00
N GLU A 47 3.52 -1.08 -5.70
CA GLU A 47 4.53 -0.02 -5.84
C GLU A 47 4.95 0.56 -4.48
N LYS A 48 3.98 0.83 -3.59
CA LYS A 48 4.25 1.46 -2.29
C LYS A 48 4.93 0.51 -1.32
N TRP A 49 4.50 -0.75 -1.27
CA TRP A 49 5.19 -1.76 -0.46
C TRP A 49 6.62 -2.03 -0.96
N GLN A 50 6.86 -2.04 -2.28
CA GLN A 50 8.22 -2.16 -2.81
C GLN A 50 9.11 -0.98 -2.41
N LYS A 51 8.58 0.25 -2.45
CA LYS A 51 9.30 1.44 -1.99
C LYS A 51 9.57 1.38 -0.48
N SER A 52 8.61 0.91 0.31
CA SER A 52 8.78 0.71 1.75
C SER A 52 9.90 -0.29 2.04
N LEU A 53 9.91 -1.44 1.36
CA LEU A 53 10.94 -2.46 1.54
C LEU A 53 12.32 -1.98 1.06
N ALA A 54 12.37 -1.14 0.03
CA ALA A 54 13.62 -0.54 -0.41
C ALA A 54 14.17 0.49 0.60
N ALA A 55 13.29 1.17 1.34
CA ALA A 55 13.67 2.13 2.38
C ALA A 55 14.05 1.44 3.70
N ASP A 56 13.42 0.31 4.02
CA ASP A 56 13.73 -0.53 5.18
C ASP A 56 13.70 -2.02 4.79
N PRO A 57 14.86 -2.59 4.39
CA PRO A 57 14.96 -3.99 3.95
C PRO A 57 14.68 -5.04 5.02
N ASP A 58 14.70 -4.67 6.31
CA ASP A 58 14.50 -5.59 7.43
C ASP A 58 13.01 -5.87 7.69
N ARG A 59 12.11 -5.24 6.93
CA ARG A 59 10.65 -5.43 6.96
C ARG A 59 10.22 -6.72 6.28
N GLU A 60 10.46 -7.85 6.94
CA GLU A 60 10.07 -9.19 6.44
C GLU A 60 8.55 -9.30 6.18
N ASP A 61 7.73 -8.51 6.88
CA ASP A 61 6.28 -8.47 6.73
C ASP A 61 5.81 -7.98 5.34
N LEU A 62 6.62 -7.17 4.66
CA LEU A 62 6.28 -6.62 3.34
C LEU A 62 6.43 -7.64 2.21
N ALA A 63 7.32 -8.62 2.36
CA ALA A 63 7.55 -9.64 1.33
C ALA A 63 6.26 -10.42 1.02
N GLY A 64 5.53 -10.83 2.06
CA GLY A 64 4.25 -11.52 1.92
C GLY A 64 3.16 -10.65 1.29
N LYS A 65 3.09 -9.36 1.66
CA LYS A 65 2.14 -8.41 1.05
C LYS A 65 2.42 -8.22 -0.45
N ILE A 66 3.70 -8.08 -0.82
CA ILE A 66 4.16 -7.91 -2.20
C ILE A 66 3.85 -9.15 -3.05
N GLU A 67 4.14 -10.35 -2.52
CA GLU A 67 3.85 -11.60 -3.21
C GLU A 67 2.35 -11.78 -3.42
N GLY A 68 1.54 -11.62 -2.37
CA GLY A 68 0.09 -11.73 -2.46
C GLY A 68 -0.53 -10.74 -3.46
N ALA A 69 -0.07 -9.48 -3.49
CA ALA A 69 -0.54 -8.54 -4.50
C ALA A 69 -0.14 -8.93 -5.92
N ARG A 70 1.07 -9.47 -6.15
CA ARG A 70 1.49 -9.93 -7.48
C ARG A 70 0.62 -11.08 -7.97
N GLU A 71 0.32 -12.04 -7.10
CA GLU A 71 -0.55 -13.17 -7.42
C GLU A 71 -1.97 -12.69 -7.77
N GLU A 72 -2.56 -11.79 -6.97
CA GLU A 72 -3.89 -11.25 -7.25
C GLU A 72 -3.93 -10.46 -8.57
N ILE A 73 -2.90 -9.66 -8.87
CA ILE A 73 -2.78 -8.93 -10.14
C ILE A 73 -2.72 -9.91 -11.32
N GLU A 74 -1.97 -11.00 -11.18
CA GLU A 74 -1.86 -12.03 -12.23
C GLU A 74 -3.17 -12.78 -12.43
N GLN A 75 -3.87 -13.12 -11.35
CA GLN A 75 -5.19 -13.76 -11.40
C GLN A 75 -6.25 -12.87 -12.06
N GLN A 76 -6.13 -11.54 -11.95
CA GLN A 76 -7.06 -10.60 -12.62
C GLN A 76 -6.84 -10.47 -14.13
N LYS A 77 -5.70 -10.94 -14.65
CA LYS A 77 -5.36 -10.88 -16.08
C LYS A 77 -5.79 -12.11 -16.87
N ASN A 78 -6.17 -13.19 -16.17
CA ASN A 78 -6.63 -14.46 -16.75
C ASN A 78 -8.16 -14.54 -16.74
#